data_AF-A0A6A4I6F2-F1
#
_entry.id   AF-A0A6A4I6F2-F1
#
_cell.length_a   1.000
_cell.length_b   1.000
_cell.length_c   1.000
_cell.angle_alpha   90.00
_cell.angle_beta   90.00
_cell.angle_gamma   90.00
#
_symmetry.space_group_name_H-M   'P 1'
#
loop_
_entity.id
_entity.type
_entity.pdbx_description
1 polymer ?
#
loop_
_entity_poly.entity_id
_entity_poly.type
_entity_poly.pdbx_seq_one_letter_code
_entity_poly.pdbx_strand_id
1 'polypeptide(L)'
;MVQARIQAENFFKWLEEEGDCLQSLMCTPSSKTLEMEYFLKLESFHYEDQQKLIADVQALEQKLGVSACWKEISPEWEAAKKPVKEWDYRKASDKLEGLLVACIFEMTHLNVAGTGYKMHKHLANALKTCSKSIQATINAYNMAAHTHSAGSIIK
;
A
#
# COMPACT_ATOMS: atom_id res chain seq x y z
N MET A 1 -34.63 3.62 -3.29
CA MET A 1 -33.17 3.83 -3.21
C MET A 1 -32.88 4.46 -1.86
N VAL A 2 -32.30 3.71 -0.92
CA VAL A 2 -31.95 4.21 0.41
C VAL A 2 -30.58 4.86 0.29
N GLN A 3 -30.52 6.20 0.26
CA GLN A 3 -29.26 6.91 0.46
C GLN A 3 -28.81 6.66 1.90
N ALA A 4 -27.79 5.83 2.09
CA ALA A 4 -27.10 5.74 3.36
C ALA A 4 -26.43 7.09 3.63
N ARG A 5 -27.09 7.93 4.44
CA ARG A 5 -26.48 9.14 5.00
C ARG A 5 -25.43 8.67 6.01
N ILE A 6 -24.18 8.63 5.57
CA ILE A 6 -23.05 8.59 6.51
C ILE A 6 -23.14 9.90 7.30
N GLN A 7 -23.49 9.81 8.59
CA GLN A 7 -23.50 10.96 9.48
C GLN A 7 -22.05 11.42 9.71
N ALA A 8 -21.82 12.73 9.81
CA ALA A 8 -20.48 13.29 9.94
C ALA A 8 -19.73 12.71 11.14
N GLU A 9 -20.42 12.44 12.26
CA GLU A 9 -19.82 11.76 13.43
C GLU A 9 -19.21 10.39 13.10
N ASN A 10 -19.83 9.61 12.21
CA ASN A 10 -19.33 8.29 11.84
C ASN A 10 -18.04 8.38 11.01
N PHE A 11 -17.89 9.45 10.22
CA PHE A 11 -16.70 9.68 9.41
C PHE A 11 -15.50 10.07 10.26
N PHE A 12 -15.69 10.95 11.25
CA PHE A 12 -14.60 11.34 12.15
C PHE A 12 -14.14 10.21 13.07
N LYS A 13 -15.09 9.41 13.57
CA LYS A 13 -14.76 8.21 14.35
C LYS A 13 -13.96 7.20 13.52
N TRP A 14 -14.38 6.96 12.27
CA TRP A 14 -13.65 6.11 11.34
C TRP A 14 -12.25 6.66 11.03
N LEU A 15 -12.09 7.97 10.86
CA LEU A 15 -10.79 8.63 10.64
C LEU A 15 -9.83 8.47 11.81
N GLU A 16 -10.33 8.52 13.04
CA GLU A 16 -9.54 8.30 14.25
C GLU A 16 -9.09 6.84 14.35
N GLU A 17 -10.01 5.89 14.13
CA GLU A 17 -9.74 4.44 14.06
C GLU A 17 -8.71 4.11 12.95
N GLU A 18 -8.81 4.77 11.80
CA GLU A 18 -7.89 4.61 10.67
C GLU A 18 -6.50 5.22 10.98
N GLY A 19 -6.47 6.37 11.67
CA GLY A 19 -5.23 6.99 12.13
C GLY A 19 -4.45 6.08 13.09
N ASP A 20 -5.14 5.47 14.04
CA ASP A 20 -4.56 4.50 14.98
C ASP A 20 -4.07 3.23 14.27
N CYS A 21 -4.82 2.74 13.28
CA CYS A 21 -4.44 1.60 12.44
C CYS A 21 -3.13 1.87 11.67
N LEU A 22 -3.07 3.01 10.97
CA LEU A 22 -1.90 3.42 10.21
C LEU A 22 -0.69 3.67 11.12
N GLN A 23 -0.89 4.24 12.31
CA GLN A 23 0.18 4.45 13.29
C GLN A 23 0.71 3.13 13.87
N SER A 24 -0.17 2.13 14.04
CA SER A 24 0.23 0.77 14.41
C SER A 24 1.03 0.07 13.30
N LEU A 25 0.73 0.34 12.01
CA LEU A 25 1.54 -0.14 10.88
C LEU A 25 2.93 0.51 10.81
N MET A 26 3.08 1.73 11.35
CA MET A 26 4.35 2.49 11.34
C MET A 26 5.23 2.23 12.57
N CYS A 27 4.74 1.51 13.59
CA CYS A 27 5.55 1.06 14.73
C CYS A 27 6.48 -0.09 14.33
N THR A 28 7.64 -0.16 15.03
CA THR A 28 8.82 -1.02 14.77
C THR A 28 8.57 -2.31 13.96
N PRO A 29 9.40 -2.60 12.95
CA PRO A 29 9.14 -3.65 11.98
C PRO A 29 9.00 -5.01 12.66
N SER A 30 7.86 -5.67 12.43
CA SER A 30 7.68 -7.07 12.84
C SER A 30 8.65 -7.98 12.06
N SER A 31 8.95 -9.19 12.57
CA SER A 31 9.75 -10.20 11.83
C SER A 31 9.27 -10.39 10.39
N LYS A 32 7.95 -10.38 10.19
CA LYS A 32 7.32 -10.50 8.87
C LYS A 32 7.69 -9.38 7.91
N THR A 33 7.90 -8.15 8.40
CA THR A 33 8.31 -7.00 7.59
C THR A 33 9.75 -7.18 7.10
N LEU A 34 10.65 -7.70 7.94
CA LEU A 34 12.04 -7.99 7.57
C LEU A 34 12.13 -9.17 6.59
N GLU A 35 11.33 -10.22 6.78
CA GLU A 35 11.24 -11.37 5.87
C GLU A 35 10.79 -10.95 4.46
N MET A 36 9.88 -9.98 4.38
CA MET A 36 9.42 -9.42 3.12
C MET A 36 10.43 -8.50 2.45
N GLU A 37 11.09 -7.64 3.22
CA GLU A 37 12.20 -6.82 2.71
C GLU A 37 13.30 -7.71 2.13
N TYR A 38 13.64 -8.80 2.81
CA TYR A 38 14.59 -9.81 2.34
C TYR A 38 14.14 -10.45 1.02
N PHE A 39 12.87 -10.86 0.92
CA PHE A 39 12.30 -11.42 -0.32
C PHE A 39 12.38 -10.44 -1.50
N LEU A 40 11.92 -9.19 -1.33
CA LEU A 40 11.95 -8.17 -2.39
C LEU A 40 13.38 -7.85 -2.84
N LYS A 41 14.33 -7.88 -1.90
CA LYS A 41 15.76 -7.69 -2.17
C LYS A 41 16.30 -8.81 -3.05
N LEU A 42 15.92 -10.07 -2.79
CA LEU A 42 16.33 -11.23 -3.58
C LEU A 42 15.73 -11.20 -4.99
N GLU A 43 14.50 -10.72 -5.15
CA GLU A 43 13.83 -10.58 -6.46
C GLU A 43 14.46 -9.46 -7.32
N SER A 44 15.02 -8.42 -6.69
CA SER A 44 15.66 -7.27 -7.37
C SER A 44 17.06 -7.52 -7.95
N PHE A 45 17.43 -8.78 -8.26
CA PHE A 45 18.80 -9.21 -8.64
C PHE A 45 19.35 -8.67 -9.98
N HIS A 46 18.70 -7.67 -10.59
CA HIS A 46 19.02 -7.14 -11.92
C HIS A 46 19.11 -5.60 -11.94
N TYR A 47 20.27 -5.04 -11.61
CA TYR A 47 21.01 -3.93 -12.28
C TYR A 47 22.05 -3.33 -11.32
N GLU A 48 23.29 -3.19 -11.81
CA GLU A 48 24.46 -2.37 -11.37
C GLU A 48 24.95 -2.37 -9.90
N ASP A 49 24.17 -2.77 -8.90
CA ASP A 49 24.51 -2.66 -7.47
C ASP A 49 24.54 -4.02 -6.73
N GLN A 50 24.94 -5.10 -7.43
CA GLN A 50 24.93 -6.48 -6.87
C GLN A 50 25.67 -6.61 -5.53
N GLN A 51 26.80 -5.91 -5.34
CA GLN A 51 27.56 -5.99 -4.08
C GLN A 51 26.83 -5.37 -2.89
N LYS A 52 26.15 -4.24 -3.11
CA LYS A 52 25.34 -3.58 -2.08
C LYS A 52 24.12 -4.43 -1.73
N LEU A 53 23.49 -5.01 -2.76
CA LEU A 53 22.35 -5.91 -2.60
C LEU A 53 22.74 -7.15 -1.78
N ILE A 54 23.88 -7.77 -2.09
CA ILE A 54 24.41 -8.94 -1.36
C ILE A 54 24.73 -8.57 0.09
N ALA A 55 25.37 -7.42 0.34
CA ALA A 55 25.67 -6.97 1.70
C ALA A 55 24.40 -6.74 2.54
N ASP A 56 23.37 -6.15 1.93
CA ASP A 56 22.09 -5.92 2.57
C ASP A 56 21.33 -7.23 2.87
N VAL A 57 21.37 -8.19 1.93
CA VAL A 57 20.83 -9.56 2.11
C VAL A 57 21.54 -10.26 3.27
N GLN A 58 22.87 -10.22 3.33
CA GLN A 58 23.66 -10.83 4.41
C GLN A 58 23.39 -10.17 5.77
N ALA A 59 23.19 -8.85 5.81
CA ALA A 59 22.83 -8.13 7.03
C ALA A 59 21.44 -8.52 7.54
N LEU A 60 20.48 -8.77 6.63
CA LEU A 60 19.15 -9.27 6.99
C LEU A 60 19.20 -10.73 7.47
N GLU A 61 20.00 -11.58 6.84
CA GLU A 61 20.23 -12.97 7.27
C GLU A 61 20.81 -13.04 8.68
N GLN A 62 21.80 -12.19 8.99
CA GLN A 62 22.35 -12.09 10.35
C GLN A 62 21.31 -11.65 11.38
N LYS A 63 20.48 -10.65 11.05
CA LYS A 63 19.43 -10.16 11.96
C LYS A 63 18.33 -11.19 12.20
N LEU A 64 18.01 -11.99 11.19
CA LEU A 64 16.99 -13.05 11.26
C LEU A 64 17.55 -14.38 11.80
N GLY A 65 18.86 -14.50 12.00
CA GLY A 65 19.52 -15.72 12.48
C GLY A 65 19.45 -16.88 11.49
N VAL A 66 19.32 -16.60 10.19
CA VAL A 66 19.16 -17.60 9.14
C VAL A 66 20.52 -18.19 8.76
N SER A 67 20.71 -19.48 9.00
CA SER A 67 22.00 -20.17 8.77
C SER A 67 22.22 -20.64 7.33
N ALA A 68 21.17 -20.71 6.50
CA ALA A 68 21.24 -21.16 5.11
C ALA A 68 20.41 -20.24 4.21
N CYS A 69 21.01 -19.71 3.14
CA CYS A 69 20.33 -18.80 2.21
C CYS A 69 19.05 -19.44 1.64
N TRP A 70 17.97 -18.67 1.60
CA TRP A 70 16.72 -19.11 1.01
C TRP A 70 16.91 -19.30 -0.49
N LYS A 71 16.53 -20.48 -0.99
CA LYS A 71 16.51 -20.79 -2.42
C LYS A 71 15.06 -20.84 -2.88
N GLU A 72 14.79 -20.61 -4.16
CA GLU A 72 13.41 -20.64 -4.70
C GLU A 72 12.65 -21.95 -4.43
N ILE A 73 13.35 -23.05 -4.13
CA ILE A 73 12.78 -24.36 -3.83
C ILE A 73 12.51 -24.55 -2.32
N SER A 74 13.03 -23.65 -1.47
CA SER A 74 12.92 -23.75 -0.03
C SER A 74 11.49 -23.43 0.45
N PRO A 75 10.94 -24.17 1.43
CA PRO A 75 9.61 -23.91 1.96
C PRO A 75 9.49 -22.52 2.61
N GLU A 76 10.60 -21.97 3.10
CA GLU A 76 10.69 -20.61 3.66
C GLU A 76 10.46 -19.54 2.59
N TRP A 77 10.99 -19.74 1.37
CA TRP A 77 10.77 -18.86 0.22
C TRP A 77 9.29 -18.80 -0.19
N GLU A 78 8.64 -19.96 -0.32
CA GLU A 78 7.21 -20.02 -0.64
C GLU A 78 6.31 -19.53 0.51
N ALA A 79 6.76 -19.69 1.76
CA ALA A 79 6.08 -19.13 2.93
C ALA A 79 6.13 -17.59 2.95
N ALA A 80 7.25 -16.98 2.56
CA ALA A 80 7.43 -15.53 2.50
C ALA A 80 6.71 -14.88 1.30
N LYS A 81 6.53 -15.60 0.20
CA LYS A 81 5.83 -15.12 -1.00
C LYS A 81 4.35 -14.81 -0.77
N LYS A 82 3.70 -15.56 0.13
CA LYS A 82 2.28 -15.35 0.49
C LYS A 82 2.02 -14.00 1.19
N PRO A 83 2.70 -13.65 2.28
CA PRO A 83 2.55 -12.34 2.89
C PRO A 83 2.97 -11.23 1.94
N VAL A 84 4.00 -11.39 1.10
CA VAL A 84 4.38 -10.34 0.12
C VAL A 84 3.21 -9.95 -0.79
N LYS A 85 2.53 -10.92 -1.41
CA LYS A 85 1.35 -10.66 -2.25
C LYS A 85 0.20 -10.02 -1.48
N GLU A 86 -0.04 -10.49 -0.24
CA GLU A 86 -1.07 -9.93 0.64
C GLU A 86 -0.76 -8.48 1.03
N TRP A 87 0.50 -8.14 1.24
CA TRP A 87 0.92 -6.77 1.51
C TRP A 87 0.85 -5.87 0.27
N ASP A 88 1.18 -6.37 -0.92
CA ASP A 88 1.00 -5.60 -2.15
C ASP A 88 -0.47 -5.25 -2.39
N TYR A 89 -1.36 -6.21 -2.12
CA TYR A 89 -2.80 -5.98 -2.14
C TYR A 89 -3.23 -4.93 -1.10
N ARG A 90 -2.82 -5.08 0.17
CA ARG A 90 -3.13 -4.10 1.23
C ARG A 90 -2.61 -2.70 0.91
N LYS A 91 -1.36 -2.59 0.48
CA LYS A 91 -0.75 -1.32 0.07
C LYS A 91 -1.50 -0.66 -1.09
N ALA A 92 -1.99 -1.44 -2.05
CA ALA A 92 -2.82 -0.92 -3.12
C ALA A 92 -4.19 -0.44 -2.60
N SER A 93 -4.77 -1.12 -1.61
CA SER A 93 -6.00 -0.71 -0.91
C SER A 93 -5.78 0.61 -0.15
N ASP A 94 -4.78 0.69 0.73
CA ASP A 94 -4.48 1.89 1.53
C ASP A 94 -4.24 3.11 0.63
N LYS A 95 -3.54 2.90 -0.49
CA LYS A 95 -3.29 3.94 -1.49
C LYS A 95 -4.59 4.44 -2.12
N LEU A 96 -5.53 3.54 -2.41
CA LEU A 96 -6.82 3.88 -2.99
C LEU A 96 -7.65 4.69 -1.99
N GLU A 97 -7.71 4.23 -0.74
CA GLU A 97 -8.45 4.89 0.33
C GLU A 97 -7.92 6.29 0.61
N GLY A 98 -6.59 6.44 0.72
CA GLY A 98 -5.97 7.76 0.90
C GLY A 98 -6.26 8.73 -0.25
N LEU A 99 -6.31 8.25 -1.50
CA LEU A 99 -6.70 9.07 -2.65
C LEU A 99 -8.18 9.45 -2.63
N LEU A 100 -9.06 8.53 -2.22
CA LEU A 100 -10.50 8.82 -2.07
C LEU A 100 -10.74 9.88 -1.00
N VAL A 101 -10.09 9.75 0.16
CA VAL A 101 -10.16 10.73 1.25
C VAL A 101 -9.65 12.09 0.76
N ALA A 102 -8.48 12.15 0.12
CA ALA A 102 -7.96 13.38 -0.46
C ALA A 102 -8.92 14.02 -1.47
N CYS A 103 -9.55 13.21 -2.34
CA CYS A 103 -10.56 13.68 -3.29
C CYS A 103 -11.76 14.31 -2.59
N ILE A 104 -12.28 13.69 -1.53
CA ILE A 104 -13.41 14.20 -0.76
C ILE A 104 -13.08 15.55 -0.12
N PHE A 105 -11.88 15.71 0.45
CA PHE A 105 -11.42 16.99 0.99
C PHE A 105 -11.31 18.07 -0.08
N GLU A 106 -10.73 17.75 -1.24
CA GLU A 106 -10.62 18.65 -2.40
C GLU A 106 -12.01 19.12 -2.88
N MET A 107 -12.97 18.19 -3.02
CA MET A 107 -14.36 18.51 -3.42
C MET A 107 -15.05 19.40 -2.38
N THR A 108 -14.83 19.12 -1.09
CA THR A 108 -15.40 19.90 0.01
C THR A 108 -14.88 21.33 -0.03
N HIS A 109 -13.58 21.52 -0.28
CA HIS A 109 -12.97 22.84 -0.43
C HIS A 109 -13.50 23.64 -1.64
N LEU A 110 -13.81 22.98 -2.75
CA LEU A 110 -14.38 23.64 -3.94
C LEU A 110 -15.80 24.16 -3.70
N ASN A 111 -16.54 23.53 -2.79
CA ASN A 111 -17.91 23.92 -2.43
C ASN A 111 -17.96 25.06 -1.39
N VAL A 112 -16.82 25.54 -0.88
CA VAL A 112 -16.78 26.67 0.07
C VAL A 112 -16.88 28.00 -0.68
N ALA A 113 -17.93 28.78 -0.38
CA ALA A 113 -18.14 30.12 -0.91
C ALA A 113 -17.01 31.08 -0.50
N GLY A 114 -16.57 31.95 -1.41
CA GLY A 114 -15.48 32.91 -1.18
C GLY A 114 -14.09 32.46 -1.66
N THR A 115 -13.98 31.30 -2.32
CA THR A 115 -12.75 30.89 -3.01
C THR A 115 -12.54 31.69 -4.29
N GLY A 116 -11.47 32.48 -4.35
CA GLY A 116 -11.12 33.25 -5.55
C GLY A 116 -10.85 32.37 -6.78
N TYR A 117 -11.06 32.93 -7.97
CA TYR A 117 -10.96 32.21 -9.26
C TYR A 117 -9.67 31.38 -9.44
N LYS A 118 -8.52 31.91 -9.00
CA LYS A 118 -7.23 31.20 -9.06
C LYS A 118 -7.25 29.92 -8.22
N MET A 119 -7.77 29.99 -6.99
CA MET A 119 -7.89 28.84 -6.08
C MET A 119 -8.81 27.77 -6.68
N HIS A 120 -9.96 28.19 -7.22
CA HIS A 120 -10.93 27.30 -7.86
C HIS A 120 -10.30 26.54 -9.04
N LYS A 121 -9.45 27.20 -9.83
CA LYS A 121 -8.71 26.55 -10.93
C LYS A 121 -7.73 25.49 -10.41
N HIS A 122 -7.03 25.74 -9.31
CA HIS A 122 -6.14 24.77 -8.70
C HIS A 122 -6.90 23.55 -8.16
N LEU A 123 -7.99 23.76 -7.42
CA LEU A 123 -8.87 22.71 -6.91
C LEU A 123 -9.45 21.85 -8.06
N ALA A 124 -9.95 22.49 -9.12
CA ALA A 124 -10.47 21.78 -10.28
C ALA A 124 -9.40 20.93 -10.99
N ASN A 125 -8.15 21.39 -11.04
CA ASN A 125 -7.04 20.63 -11.61
C ASN A 125 -6.60 19.49 -10.69
N ALA A 126 -6.56 19.72 -9.38
CA ALA A 126 -6.22 18.71 -8.40
C ALA A 126 -7.27 17.58 -8.37
N LEU A 127 -8.56 17.89 -8.50
CA LEU A 127 -9.63 16.90 -8.69
C LEU A 127 -9.44 16.06 -9.96
N LYS A 128 -9.08 16.70 -11.10
CA LYS A 128 -8.79 15.96 -12.34
C LYS A 128 -7.59 15.02 -12.19
N THR A 129 -6.53 15.49 -11.53
CA THR A 129 -5.35 14.68 -11.24
C THR A 129 -5.72 13.52 -10.32
N CYS A 130 -6.47 13.79 -9.25
CA CYS A 130 -6.93 12.80 -8.30
C CYS A 130 -7.79 11.72 -9.00
N SER A 131 -8.72 12.11 -9.87
CA SER A 131 -9.53 11.17 -10.66
C SER A 131 -8.67 10.24 -11.52
N LYS A 132 -7.65 10.77 -12.19
CA LYS A 132 -6.69 9.94 -12.95
C LYS A 132 -5.88 9.02 -12.05
N SER A 133 -5.43 9.52 -10.90
CA SER A 133 -4.69 8.72 -9.91
C SER A 133 -5.55 7.58 -9.35
N ILE A 134 -6.82 7.85 -9.00
CA ILE A 134 -7.78 6.84 -8.56
C ILE A 134 -7.95 5.77 -9.64
N GLN A 135 -8.12 6.16 -10.91
CA GLN A 135 -8.24 5.20 -12.00
C GLN A 135 -7.00 4.32 -12.16
N ALA A 136 -5.79 4.90 -12.05
CA ALA A 136 -4.55 4.15 -12.09
C ALA A 136 -4.41 3.20 -10.88
N THR A 137 -4.75 3.66 -9.67
CA THR A 137 -4.69 2.85 -8.46
C THR A 137 -5.73 1.72 -8.47
N ILE A 138 -6.93 1.94 -9.00
CA ILE A 138 -7.93 0.87 -9.23
C ILE A 138 -7.35 -0.21 -10.14
N ASN A 139 -6.66 0.17 -11.21
CA ASN A 139 -6.02 -0.82 -12.09
C ASN A 139 -4.94 -1.61 -11.34
N ALA A 140 -4.09 -0.94 -10.55
CA ALA A 140 -3.05 -1.60 -9.75
C ALA A 140 -3.65 -2.53 -8.67
N TYR A 141 -4.71 -2.09 -7.99
CA TYR A 141 -5.45 -2.88 -7.02
C TYR A 141 -6.08 -4.12 -7.67
N ASN A 142 -6.74 -3.96 -8.82
CA ASN A 142 -7.34 -5.07 -9.55
C ASN A 142 -6.27 -6.10 -9.97
N MET A 143 -5.11 -5.63 -10.44
CA MET A 143 -3.97 -6.49 -10.74
C MET A 143 -3.51 -7.26 -9.48
N ALA A 144 -3.30 -6.57 -8.36
CA ALA A 144 -2.89 -7.20 -7.10
C ALA A 144 -3.93 -8.22 -6.61
N ALA A 145 -5.22 -7.88 -6.66
CA ALA A 145 -6.32 -8.76 -6.27
C ALA A 145 -6.37 -10.05 -7.12
N HIS A 146 -6.15 -9.94 -8.44
CA HIS A 146 -6.03 -11.11 -9.31
C HIS A 146 -4.84 -11.99 -8.93
N THR A 147 -3.68 -11.40 -8.61
CA THR A 147 -2.48 -12.17 -8.20
C THR A 147 -2.63 -12.85 -6.84
N HIS A 148 -3.37 -12.23 -5.91
CA HIS A 148 -3.72 -12.80 -4.61
C HIS A 148 -4.72 -13.96 -4.78
N SER A 149 -5.79 -13.75 -5.55
CA SER A 149 -6.83 -14.76 -5.81
C SER A 149 -6.29 -16.01 -6.53
N ALA A 150 -5.43 -15.83 -7.55
CA ALA A 150 -4.81 -16.93 -8.28
C ALA A 150 -3.94 -17.84 -7.38
N GLY A 151 -3.37 -17.30 -6.30
CA GLY A 151 -2.61 -18.08 -5.30
C GLY A 151 -3.49 -18.85 -4.30
N SER A 152 -4.76 -18.48 -4.15
CA SER A 152 -5.67 -19.09 -3.18
C SER A 152 -6.55 -20.22 -3.77
N ILE A 153 -6.65 -20.32 -5.10
CA ILE A 153 -7.49 -21.30 -5.80
C ILE A 153 -6.79 -22.68 -5.95
N ILE A 154 -5.48 -22.76 -5.70
CA ILE A 154 -4.74 -24.03 -5.66
C ILE A 154 -4.61 -24.48 -4.20
N LYS A 155 -5.70 -25.02 -3.63
CA LYS A 155 -5.69 -25.71 -2.35
C LYS A 155 -6.71 -26.83 -2.34
#